data_AF-A0A2N6AAF4-F1
#
_entry.id   AF-A0A2N6AAF4-F1
#
_cell.length_a   1.000
_cell.length_b   1.000
_cell.length_c   1.000
_cell.angle_alpha   90.00
_cell.angle_beta   90.00
_cell.angle_gamma   90.00
#
_symmetry.space_group_name_H-M   'P 1'
#
loop_
_entity.id
_entity.type
_entity.pdbx_description
1 polymer ?
#
loop_
_entity_poly.entity_id
_entity_poly.type
_entity_poly.pdbx_seq_one_letter_code
_entity_poly.pdbx_strand_id
1 'polypeptide(L)'
;MENKAKVYFVKLNELEKIRSVLPQFEGKLGLKCHFGEEGNDAFVSADLIKQIASMVNYPPMLETTVLYRGSRSNASSHNEVARKHGFDFADIDIFDGEEGDNSLEIEMSRENKNGEAKTYFLGKNLENYDSLLVISHFKGHIAAGFGGAIKNLSMGLAARRGKLDMHAGVKHQVTENECTICGTCIKNCPV
;
A
#
# COMPACT_ATOMS: atom_id res chain seq x y z
N MET A 1 21.62 9.95 -18.81
CA MET A 1 22.26 8.87 -18.02
C MET A 1 21.15 8.10 -17.34
N GLU A 2 20.97 6.82 -17.66
CA GLU A 2 20.02 5.97 -16.93
C GLU A 2 20.53 5.79 -15.50
N ASN A 3 19.77 6.31 -14.53
CA ASN A 3 20.01 6.07 -13.12
C ASN A 3 19.73 4.59 -12.84
N LYS A 4 20.76 3.74 -12.85
CA LYS A 4 20.63 2.34 -12.47
C LYS A 4 20.32 2.24 -10.97
N ALA A 5 19.36 1.40 -10.62
CA ALA A 5 19.04 1.12 -9.23
C ALA A 5 20.27 0.54 -8.51
N LYS A 6 20.60 1.08 -7.33
CA LYS A 6 21.64 0.54 -6.45
C LYS A 6 21.01 -0.51 -5.55
N VAL A 7 21.59 -1.71 -5.54
CA VAL A 7 21.10 -2.84 -4.74
C VAL A 7 22.17 -3.21 -3.72
N TYR A 8 21.76 -3.30 -2.46
CA TYR A 8 22.60 -3.71 -1.35
C TYR A 8 22.01 -4.95 -0.69
N PHE A 9 22.87 -5.86 -0.24
CA PHE A 9 22.47 -7.03 0.53
C PHE A 9 22.93 -6.83 1.96
N VAL A 10 21.97 -6.77 2.89
CA VAL A 10 22.22 -6.61 4.33
C VAL A 10 21.56 -7.77 5.05
N LYS A 11 22.29 -8.42 5.97
CA LYS A 11 21.74 -9.48 6.80
C LYS A 11 20.86 -8.89 7.90
N LEU A 12 19.82 -9.61 8.31
CA LEU A 12 18.89 -9.16 9.36
C LEU A 12 19.54 -8.95 10.73
N ASN A 13 20.70 -9.57 11.00
CA ASN A 13 21.45 -9.36 12.23
C ASN A 13 22.47 -8.22 12.14
N GLU A 14 22.51 -7.48 11.02
CA GLU A 14 23.44 -6.38 10.74
C GLU A 14 22.68 -5.14 10.23
N LEU A 15 21.46 -4.93 10.74
CA LEU A 15 20.54 -3.88 10.27
C LEU A 15 21.12 -2.48 10.37
N GLU A 16 21.99 -2.23 11.35
CA GLU A 16 22.68 -0.95 11.52
C GLU A 16 23.45 -0.52 10.26
N LYS A 17 23.90 -1.47 9.43
CA LYS A 17 24.56 -1.18 8.15
C LYS A 17 23.65 -0.49 7.14
N ILE A 18 22.33 -0.55 7.31
CA ILE A 18 21.39 0.20 6.46
C ILE A 18 21.69 1.71 6.54
N ARG A 19 22.10 2.23 7.71
CA ARG A 19 22.41 3.66 7.88
C ARG A 19 23.44 4.19 6.89
N SER A 20 24.43 3.38 6.51
CA SER A 20 25.51 3.81 5.62
C SER A 20 25.12 3.82 4.13
N VAL A 21 23.99 3.21 3.77
CA VAL A 21 23.51 3.13 2.39
C VAL A 21 22.25 3.96 2.13
N LEU A 22 21.64 4.53 3.18
CA LEU A 22 20.51 5.44 3.03
C LEU A 22 20.94 6.70 2.27
N PRO A 23 20.14 7.15 1.28
CA PRO A 23 20.40 8.43 0.62
C PRO A 23 20.10 9.59 1.57
N GLN A 24 20.54 10.78 1.18
CA GLN A 24 19.96 12.00 1.73
C GLN A 24 18.52 12.13 1.19
N PHE A 25 17.55 12.16 2.09
CA PHE A 25 16.16 12.42 1.73
C PHE A 25 15.93 13.92 1.56
N GLU A 26 15.14 14.28 0.56
CA GLU A 26 14.69 15.64 0.33
C GLU A 26 13.36 15.86 1.04
N GLY A 27 13.17 17.03 1.66
CA GLY A 27 11.91 17.48 2.25
C GLY A 27 11.31 16.53 3.30
N LYS A 28 9.97 16.42 3.31
CA LYS A 28 9.25 15.57 4.26
C LYS A 28 9.33 14.10 3.83
N LEU A 29 9.89 13.26 4.71
CA LEU A 29 9.99 11.82 4.52
C LEU A 29 8.74 11.10 5.05
N GLY A 30 8.22 10.13 4.29
CA GLY A 30 7.23 9.15 4.75
C GLY A 30 7.76 7.72 4.69
N LEU A 31 7.31 6.86 5.62
CA LEU A 31 7.68 5.45 5.69
C LEU A 31 6.52 4.56 5.21
N LYS A 32 6.61 4.03 3.99
CA LYS A 32 5.59 3.12 3.45
C LYS A 32 5.86 1.70 3.92
N CYS A 33 4.98 1.17 4.77
CA CYS A 33 4.90 -0.24 5.12
C CYS A 33 3.43 -0.68 5.11
N HIS A 34 3.13 -1.97 5.31
CA HIS A 34 1.76 -2.42 5.53
C HIS A 34 1.67 -3.00 6.94
N PHE A 35 0.57 -2.70 7.63
CA PHE A 35 0.42 -3.05 9.04
C PHE A 35 -0.11 -4.48 9.28
N GLY A 36 -0.29 -5.31 8.25
CA GLY A 36 -0.95 -6.62 8.38
C GLY A 36 -2.47 -6.54 8.41
N GLU A 37 -3.11 -7.70 8.52
CA GLU A 37 -4.56 -7.81 8.77
C GLU A 37 -4.79 -8.35 10.17
N GLU A 38 -5.93 -7.99 10.76
CA GLU A 38 -6.32 -8.52 12.05
C GLU A 38 -6.31 -10.06 12.05
N GLY A 39 -5.63 -10.63 13.04
CA GLY A 39 -5.55 -12.08 13.22
C GLY A 39 -4.47 -12.79 12.39
N ASN A 40 -3.57 -12.07 11.70
CA ASN A 40 -2.36 -12.68 11.13
C ASN A 40 -1.08 -11.98 11.58
N ASP A 41 0.06 -12.58 11.24
CA ASP A 41 1.42 -12.10 11.47
C ASP A 41 2.22 -11.98 10.16
N ALA A 42 1.53 -12.04 9.00
CA ALA A 42 2.14 -12.07 7.66
C ALA A 42 2.55 -10.67 7.18
N PHE A 43 3.24 -9.92 8.04
CA PHE A 43 3.77 -8.58 7.83
C PHE A 43 5.19 -8.48 8.40
N VAL A 44 5.91 -7.42 8.01
CA VAL A 44 7.22 -7.16 8.62
C VAL A 44 7.00 -6.71 10.05
N SER A 45 7.61 -7.39 11.02
CA SER A 45 7.37 -7.12 12.44
C SER A 45 7.58 -5.64 12.78
N ALA A 46 6.71 -5.11 13.64
CA ALA A 46 6.78 -3.70 14.06
C ALA A 46 8.14 -3.37 14.70
N ASP A 47 8.75 -4.31 15.43
CA ASP A 47 10.10 -4.14 15.98
C ASP A 47 11.16 -3.89 14.91
N LEU A 48 11.09 -4.60 13.77
CA LEU A 48 12.03 -4.40 12.67
C LEU A 48 11.81 -3.04 12.00
N ILE A 49 10.54 -2.68 11.78
CA ILE A 49 10.18 -1.38 11.22
C ILE A 49 10.63 -0.25 12.16
N LYS A 50 10.44 -0.40 13.47
CA LYS A 50 10.87 0.56 14.50
C LYS A 50 12.38 0.76 14.48
N GLN A 51 13.17 -0.31 14.36
CA GLN A 51 14.62 -0.22 14.23
C GLN A 51 15.01 0.60 13.00
N ILE A 52 14.40 0.35 11.83
CA ILE A 52 14.68 1.09 10.60
C ILE A 52 14.18 2.54 10.70
N ALA A 53 12.99 2.78 11.26
CA ALA A 53 12.43 4.11 11.47
C ALA A 53 13.33 4.97 12.37
N SER A 54 13.96 4.37 13.40
CA SER A 54 14.94 5.05 14.25
C SER A 54 16.21 5.52 13.50
N MET A 55 16.46 4.98 12.30
CA MET A 55 17.59 5.39 11.45
C MET A 55 17.32 6.70 10.72
N VAL A 56 16.05 7.05 10.58
CA VAL A 56 15.55 8.20 9.81
C VAL A 56 14.65 9.11 10.65
N ASN A 57 14.82 9.09 11.97
CA ASN A 57 14.10 9.92 12.95
C ASN A 57 12.57 9.75 12.97
N TYR A 58 12.09 8.50 12.89
CA TYR A 58 10.67 8.15 13.06
C TYR A 58 9.70 8.97 12.19
N PRO A 59 9.86 8.97 10.85
CA PRO A 59 8.92 9.64 9.95
C PRO A 59 7.52 9.02 10.04
N PRO A 60 6.46 9.76 9.66
CA PRO A 60 5.11 9.21 9.60
C PRO A 60 5.04 7.94 8.74
N MET A 61 4.35 6.93 9.24
CA MET A 61 4.09 5.69 8.53
C MET A 61 2.87 5.84 7.65
N LEU A 62 3.01 5.51 6.37
CA LEU A 62 1.99 5.77 5.36
C LEU A 62 1.21 4.51 5.00
N GLU A 63 -0.11 4.59 4.95
CA GLU A 63 -1.00 3.56 4.42
C GLU A 63 -2.26 4.18 3.81
N THR A 64 -3.06 3.37 3.12
CA THR A 64 -4.36 3.75 2.58
C THR A 64 -5.41 2.71 2.98
N THR A 65 -6.68 3.06 2.93
CA THR A 65 -7.77 2.11 3.23
C THR A 65 -7.85 0.95 2.22
N VAL A 66 -8.31 -0.23 2.62
CA VAL A 66 -8.49 -1.35 1.68
C VAL A 66 -9.85 -1.33 0.97
N LEU A 67 -9.96 -2.01 -0.16
CA LEU A 67 -11.21 -2.12 -0.93
C LEU A 67 -12.23 -3.09 -0.34
N TYR A 68 -11.75 -4.14 0.31
CA TYR A 68 -12.62 -5.17 0.87
C TYR A 68 -13.13 -4.75 2.25
N ARG A 69 -14.22 -5.38 2.68
CA ARG A 69 -14.74 -5.23 4.04
C ARG A 69 -13.75 -5.84 5.03
N GLY A 70 -13.48 -5.15 6.13
CA GLY A 70 -12.56 -5.61 7.16
C GLY A 70 -12.08 -4.46 8.05
N SER A 71 -11.18 -4.76 8.97
CA SER A 71 -10.66 -3.81 9.96
C SER A 71 -9.71 -2.75 9.38
N ARG A 72 -9.46 -2.77 8.07
CA ARG A 72 -8.68 -1.76 7.35
C ARG A 72 -9.49 -0.95 6.34
N SER A 73 -10.82 -1.08 6.35
CA SER A 73 -11.68 -0.45 5.36
C SER A 73 -11.90 1.05 5.57
N ASN A 74 -11.59 1.57 6.76
CA ASN A 74 -11.56 3.00 7.07
C ASN A 74 -10.32 3.34 7.91
N ALA A 75 -9.95 4.62 7.97
CA ALA A 75 -8.72 5.05 8.63
C ALA A 75 -8.70 4.77 10.13
N SER A 76 -9.82 4.96 10.83
CA SER A 76 -9.89 4.79 12.27
C SER A 76 -9.65 3.33 12.67
N SER A 77 -10.37 2.39 12.06
CA SER A 77 -10.17 0.95 12.30
C SER A 77 -8.79 0.46 11.85
N HIS A 78 -8.27 0.97 10.73
CA HIS A 78 -6.93 0.61 10.25
C HIS A 78 -5.85 1.04 11.25
N ASN A 79 -5.98 2.23 11.84
CA ASN A 79 -5.10 2.69 12.90
C ASN A 79 -5.15 1.79 14.14
N GLU A 80 -6.32 1.28 14.51
CA GLU A 80 -6.43 0.32 15.62
C GLU A 80 -5.69 -0.98 15.32
N VAL A 81 -5.81 -1.52 14.09
CA VAL A 81 -5.04 -2.70 13.65
C VAL A 81 -3.54 -2.45 13.78
N ALA A 82 -3.07 -1.30 13.29
CA ALA A 82 -1.67 -0.92 13.38
C ALA A 82 -1.17 -0.88 14.83
N ARG A 83 -1.94 -0.25 15.73
CA ARG A 83 -1.62 -0.21 17.17
C ARG A 83 -1.59 -1.61 17.80
N LYS A 84 -2.59 -2.45 17.52
CA LYS A 84 -2.64 -3.85 18.00
C LYS A 84 -1.42 -4.65 17.54
N HIS A 85 -0.87 -4.33 16.38
CA HIS A 85 0.32 -4.98 15.83
C HIS A 85 1.65 -4.30 16.22
N GLY A 86 1.62 -3.28 17.09
CA GLY A 86 2.81 -2.63 17.66
C GLY A 86 3.37 -1.47 16.84
N PHE A 87 2.63 -0.93 15.87
CA PHE A 87 3.03 0.21 15.04
C PHE A 87 2.73 1.58 15.70
N ASP A 88 2.61 1.64 17.02
CA ASP A 88 2.32 2.87 17.78
C ASP A 88 3.55 3.71 18.12
N PHE A 89 4.71 3.38 17.56
CA PHE A 89 6.00 4.05 17.83
C PHE A 89 6.24 5.32 16.99
N ALA A 90 5.41 5.61 16.00
CA ALA A 90 5.48 6.79 15.14
C ALA A 90 4.07 7.19 14.67
N ASP A 91 3.92 8.40 14.16
CA ASP A 91 2.66 8.86 13.58
C ASP A 91 2.24 7.95 12.41
N ILE A 92 0.94 7.70 12.30
CA ILE A 92 0.37 6.95 11.18
C ILE A 92 -0.50 7.91 10.37
N ASP A 93 -0.24 7.97 9.06
CA ASP A 93 -1.01 8.73 8.10
C ASP A 93 -1.73 7.77 7.15
N ILE A 94 -3.05 7.61 7.36
CA ILE A 94 -3.93 6.97 6.40
C ILE A 94 -4.35 8.03 5.38
N PHE A 95 -3.55 8.14 4.33
CA PHE A 95 -3.45 9.36 3.54
C PHE A 95 -4.48 9.46 2.40
N ASP A 96 -5.45 8.54 2.34
CA ASP A 96 -6.65 8.59 1.48
C ASP A 96 -7.93 8.98 2.23
N GLY A 97 -7.82 9.41 3.49
CA GLY A 97 -8.96 9.88 4.31
C GLY A 97 -9.69 8.77 5.05
N GLU A 98 -10.65 9.15 5.91
CA GLU A 98 -11.38 8.18 6.75
C GLU A 98 -12.04 7.10 5.90
N GLU A 99 -12.78 7.49 4.86
CA GLU A 99 -13.48 6.55 3.99
C GLU A 99 -12.68 6.16 2.75
N GLY A 100 -11.42 6.60 2.63
CA GLY A 100 -10.53 6.29 1.50
C GLY A 100 -10.89 6.96 0.17
N ASP A 101 -11.76 7.96 0.21
CA ASP A 101 -12.31 8.69 -0.93
C ASP A 101 -11.50 9.92 -1.33
N ASN A 102 -10.52 10.34 -0.51
CA ASN A 102 -9.64 11.44 -0.83
C ASN A 102 -8.53 10.99 -1.78
N SER A 103 -8.67 11.33 -3.07
CA SER A 103 -7.68 11.02 -4.09
C SER A 103 -6.93 12.23 -4.64
N LEU A 104 -5.61 12.09 -4.81
CA LEU A 104 -4.76 12.91 -5.66
C LEU A 104 -4.80 12.34 -7.09
N GLU A 105 -5.18 13.17 -8.06
CA GLU A 105 -5.19 12.80 -9.48
C GLU A 105 -3.83 13.14 -10.11
N ILE A 106 -3.17 12.15 -10.71
CA ILE A 106 -1.91 12.33 -11.42
C ILE A 106 -2.11 11.87 -12.86
N GLU A 107 -2.08 12.81 -13.79
CA GLU A 107 -2.06 12.51 -15.21
C GLU A 107 -0.62 12.20 -15.62
N MET A 108 -0.37 10.98 -16.10
CA MET A 108 0.93 10.62 -16.66
C MET A 108 0.88 10.65 -18.17
N SER A 109 1.81 11.41 -18.75
CA SER A 109 2.10 11.43 -20.19
C SER A 109 2.72 10.14 -20.71
N ARG A 110 3.13 9.22 -19.83
CA ARG A 110 3.54 7.87 -20.23
C ARG A 110 2.31 7.06 -20.60
N GLU A 111 2.15 6.96 -21.91
CA GLU A 111 1.24 6.11 -22.65
C GLU A 111 1.02 4.75 -21.96
N ASN A 112 -0.25 4.36 -21.81
CA ASN A 112 -0.54 2.93 -21.72
C ASN A 112 0.02 2.23 -22.98
N LYS A 113 -0.02 0.90 -23.05
CA LYS A 113 0.45 0.14 -24.23
C LYS A 113 -0.15 0.58 -25.60
N ASN A 114 -1.16 1.45 -25.60
CA ASN A 114 -1.88 1.94 -26.78
C ASN A 114 -1.64 3.44 -27.08
N GLY A 115 -0.78 4.15 -26.35
CA GLY A 115 -0.52 5.57 -26.66
C GLY A 115 -1.38 6.59 -25.88
N GLU A 116 -2.21 6.14 -24.94
CA GLU A 116 -3.20 7.04 -24.31
C GLU A 116 -2.72 7.55 -22.95
N ALA A 117 -2.97 8.83 -22.68
CA ALA A 117 -2.78 9.42 -21.36
C ALA A 117 -3.61 8.66 -20.32
N LYS A 118 -2.99 8.33 -19.19
CA LYS A 118 -3.67 7.63 -18.10
C LYS A 118 -3.59 8.46 -16.81
N THR A 119 -4.74 8.66 -16.20
CA THR A 119 -4.87 9.25 -14.87
C THR A 119 -4.76 8.17 -13.80
N TYR A 120 -3.95 8.42 -12.79
CA TYR A 120 -3.82 7.59 -11.59
C TYR A 120 -4.40 8.32 -10.39
N PHE A 121 -5.03 7.57 -9.48
CA PHE A 121 -5.68 8.11 -8.29
C PHE A 121 -4.96 7.61 -7.04
N LEU A 122 -4.06 8.43 -6.50
CA LEU A 122 -3.29 8.14 -5.28
C LEU A 122 -4.01 8.69 -4.05
N GLY A 123 -3.64 8.27 -2.84
CA GLY A 123 -4.17 8.90 -1.63
C GLY A 123 -3.78 10.38 -1.59
N LYS A 124 -4.75 11.26 -1.32
CA LYS A 124 -4.58 12.72 -1.45
C LYS A 124 -3.35 13.26 -0.73
N ASN A 125 -3.18 12.90 0.54
CA ASN A 125 -2.14 13.47 1.39
C ASN A 125 -0.72 12.98 1.03
N LEU A 126 -0.57 12.12 0.01
CA LEU A 126 0.74 11.75 -0.54
C LEU A 126 1.52 12.96 -1.05
N GLU A 127 0.83 14.00 -1.54
CA GLU A 127 1.44 15.26 -2.00
C GLU A 127 2.21 16.01 -0.91
N ASN A 128 1.99 15.67 0.37
CA ASN A 128 2.70 16.28 1.49
C ASN A 128 4.10 15.68 1.72
N TYR A 129 4.50 14.66 0.95
CA TYR A 129 5.76 13.94 1.14
C TYR A 129 6.65 14.08 -0.09
N ASP A 130 7.86 14.57 0.12
CA ASP A 130 8.87 14.78 -0.92
C ASP A 130 9.71 13.51 -1.14
N SER A 131 9.80 12.65 -0.11
CA SER A 131 10.56 11.40 -0.13
C SER A 131 9.80 10.25 0.50
N LEU A 132 10.04 9.03 0.00
CA LEU A 132 9.50 7.79 0.56
C LEU A 132 10.62 6.79 0.86
N LEU A 133 10.59 6.23 2.08
CA LEU A 133 11.29 5.00 2.41
C LEU A 133 10.26 3.86 2.40
N VAL A 134 10.43 2.87 1.52
CA VAL A 134 9.46 1.79 1.34
C VAL A 134 10.02 0.48 1.89
N ILE A 135 9.34 -0.10 2.87
CA ILE A 135 9.67 -1.42 3.42
C ILE A 135 8.62 -2.41 2.97
N SER A 136 9.08 -3.47 2.31
CA SER A 136 8.23 -4.52 1.76
C SER A 136 8.81 -5.89 2.10
N HIS A 137 7.95 -6.90 2.15
CA HIS A 137 8.37 -8.30 2.25
C HIS A 137 7.89 -9.08 1.04
N PHE A 138 8.48 -10.25 0.85
CA PHE A 138 8.05 -11.17 -0.18
C PHE A 138 6.63 -11.68 0.11
N LYS A 139 5.76 -11.61 -0.90
CA LYS A 139 4.37 -12.08 -0.80
C LYS A 139 3.88 -12.55 -2.16
N GLY A 140 3.39 -13.78 -2.22
CA GLY A 140 2.70 -14.32 -3.38
C GLY A 140 1.31 -13.68 -3.58
N HIS A 141 0.84 -13.64 -4.82
CA HIS A 141 -0.48 -13.13 -5.19
C HIS A 141 -1.10 -13.97 -6.30
N ILE A 142 -2.32 -14.46 -6.07
CA ILE A 142 -2.99 -15.44 -6.95
C ILE A 142 -3.07 -15.01 -8.42
N ALA A 143 -3.31 -13.72 -8.67
CA ALA A 143 -3.45 -13.19 -10.03
C ALA A 143 -2.17 -12.52 -10.59
N ALA A 144 -1.19 -12.21 -9.75
CA ALA A 144 -0.07 -11.33 -10.12
C ALA A 144 1.31 -11.97 -9.88
N GLY A 145 1.36 -13.24 -9.44
CA GLY A 145 2.60 -13.93 -9.09
C GLY A 145 3.16 -13.42 -7.75
N PHE A 146 3.92 -12.32 -7.79
CA PHE A 146 4.54 -11.71 -6.61
C PHE A 146 4.11 -10.25 -6.46
N GLY A 147 3.57 -9.91 -5.28
CA GLY A 147 3.13 -8.54 -4.98
C GLY A 147 4.27 -7.65 -4.50
N GLY A 148 4.95 -8.09 -3.43
CA GLY A 148 6.14 -7.46 -2.86
C GLY A 148 6.11 -5.92 -2.83
N ALA A 149 7.22 -5.31 -3.27
CA ALA A 149 7.37 -3.86 -3.33
C ALA A 149 6.45 -3.19 -4.37
N ILE A 150 6.19 -3.84 -5.50
CA ILE A 150 5.38 -3.27 -6.59
C ILE A 150 3.94 -3.05 -6.12
N LYS A 151 3.33 -4.02 -5.44
CA LYS A 151 1.95 -3.88 -4.93
C LYS A 151 1.88 -2.88 -3.77
N ASN A 152 2.92 -2.85 -2.93
CA ASN A 152 3.00 -1.91 -1.81
C ASN A 152 3.11 -0.45 -2.29
N LEU A 153 3.87 -0.19 -3.35
CA LEU A 153 3.98 1.13 -3.98
C LEU A 153 2.79 1.47 -4.89
N SER A 154 2.31 0.54 -5.70
CA SER A 154 1.23 0.82 -6.64
C SER A 154 -0.11 0.88 -5.90
N MET A 155 -0.73 -0.27 -5.67
CA MET A 155 -2.04 -0.34 -5.02
C MET A 155 -2.01 0.18 -3.58
N GLY A 156 -0.89 0.01 -2.86
CA GLY A 156 -0.75 0.51 -1.48
C GLY A 156 -0.65 2.03 -1.36
N LEU A 157 -0.36 2.75 -2.45
CA LEU A 157 -0.45 4.22 -2.48
C LEU A 157 -1.73 4.76 -3.13
N ALA A 158 -2.53 3.90 -3.75
CA ALA A 158 -3.76 4.30 -4.42
C ALA A 158 -4.85 4.65 -3.42
N ALA A 159 -5.69 5.66 -3.68
CA ALA A 159 -6.96 5.83 -2.96
C ALA A 159 -7.95 4.71 -3.36
N ARG A 160 -9.10 4.57 -2.70
CA ARG A 160 -10.11 3.55 -3.10
C ARG A 160 -10.51 3.67 -4.57
N ARG A 161 -10.69 4.89 -5.08
CA ARG A 161 -10.95 5.14 -6.50
C ARG A 161 -9.87 4.53 -7.40
N GLY A 162 -8.59 4.71 -7.07
CA GLY A 162 -7.48 4.15 -7.84
C GLY A 162 -7.39 2.63 -7.74
N LYS A 163 -7.63 2.08 -6.54
CA LYS A 163 -7.71 0.63 -6.36
C LYS A 163 -8.85 0.05 -7.19
N LEU A 164 -10.01 0.70 -7.26
CA LEU A 164 -11.14 0.28 -8.10
C LEU A 164 -10.79 0.34 -9.59
N ASP A 165 -10.15 1.41 -10.06
CA ASP A 165 -9.67 1.52 -11.45
C ASP A 165 -8.75 0.34 -11.83
N MET A 166 -7.83 -0.03 -10.94
CA MET A 166 -6.94 -1.18 -11.12
C MET A 166 -7.70 -2.52 -11.22
N HIS A 167 -8.91 -2.62 -10.63
CA HIS A 167 -9.73 -3.84 -10.62
C HIS A 167 -10.94 -3.78 -11.56
N ALA A 168 -11.15 -2.69 -12.30
CA ALA A 168 -12.35 -2.49 -13.13
C ALA A 168 -12.51 -3.55 -14.25
N GLY A 169 -11.42 -4.23 -14.61
CA GLY A 169 -11.43 -5.37 -15.54
C GLY A 169 -12.02 -6.66 -14.96
N VAL A 170 -12.18 -6.77 -13.63
CA VAL A 170 -12.75 -7.94 -12.96
C VAL A 170 -14.23 -7.69 -12.71
N LYS A 171 -15.07 -8.06 -13.69
CA LYS A 171 -16.52 -7.95 -13.58
C LYS A 171 -17.10 -9.32 -13.25
N HIS A 172 -17.85 -9.41 -12.16
CA HIS A 172 -18.65 -10.61 -11.90
C HIS A 172 -19.79 -10.67 -12.92
N GLN A 173 -19.81 -11.72 -13.72
CA GLN A 173 -20.88 -12.00 -14.67
C GLN A 173 -21.58 -13.27 -14.25
N VAL A 174 -22.92 -13.25 -14.29
CA VAL A 174 -23.73 -14.45 -14.07
C VAL A 174 -23.91 -15.13 -15.41
N THR A 175 -23.41 -16.36 -15.55
CA THR A 175 -23.74 -17.20 -16.70
C THR A 175 -25.16 -17.73 -16.51
N GLU A 176 -26.14 -17.17 -17.22
CA GLU A 176 -27.57 -17.48 -17.03
C GLU A 176 -27.86 -18.99 -17.04
N ASN A 177 -27.26 -19.72 -17.98
CA ASN A 177 -27.46 -21.16 -18.14
C ASN A 177 -26.84 -22.02 -17.03
N GLU A 178 -25.93 -21.47 -16.23
CA GLU A 178 -25.30 -22.16 -15.09
C GLU A 178 -25.85 -21.67 -13.74
N CYS A 179 -26.70 -20.64 -13.75
CA CYS A 179 -27.26 -20.06 -12.54
C CYS A 179 -28.32 -20.97 -11.92
N THR A 180 -28.11 -21.39 -10.67
CA THR A 180 -29.05 -22.22 -9.91
C THR A 180 -29.96 -21.41 -8.97
N ILE A 181 -29.97 -20.08 -9.09
CA ILE A 181 -30.77 -19.16 -8.25
C ILE A 181 -30.44 -19.32 -6.74
N CYS A 182 -29.19 -19.67 -6.42
CA CYS A 182 -28.76 -19.91 -5.03
C CYS A 182 -28.63 -18.62 -4.18
N GLY A 183 -28.67 -17.44 -4.82
CA GLY A 183 -28.59 -16.13 -4.14
C GLY A 183 -27.21 -15.76 -3.59
N THR A 184 -26.17 -16.55 -3.85
CA THR A 184 -24.79 -16.27 -3.38
C THR A 184 -24.27 -14.93 -3.90
N CYS A 185 -24.57 -14.57 -5.14
CA CYS A 185 -24.20 -13.28 -5.73
C CYS A 185 -24.82 -12.10 -4.96
N ILE A 186 -26.09 -12.21 -4.53
CA ILE A 186 -26.78 -11.17 -3.76
C ILE A 186 -26.17 -11.05 -2.36
N LYS A 187 -25.93 -12.16 -1.68
CA LYS A 187 -25.34 -12.18 -0.33
C LYS A 187 -23.96 -11.53 -0.28
N ASN A 188 -23.17 -11.72 -1.33
CA ASN A 188 -21.81 -11.19 -1.44
C ASN A 188 -21.75 -9.89 -2.25
N CYS A 189 -22.90 -9.34 -2.65
CA CYS A 189 -22.93 -8.07 -3.37
C CYS A 189 -22.40 -6.97 -2.44
N PRO A 190 -21.34 -6.25 -2.84
CA PRO A 190 -20.90 -5.07 -2.11
C PRO A 190 -21.93 -3.96 -2.32
N VAL A 191 -22.97 -3.95 -1.47
CA VAL A 191 -23.77 -2.74 -1.17
C VAL A 191 -22.96 -1.76 -0.35
#